data_AF-A0A316T9D0-F1
#
_entry.id   AF-A0A316T9D0-F1
#
_cell.length_a   1.000
_cell.length_b   1.000
_cell.length_c   1.000
_cell.angle_alpha   90.00
_cell.angle_beta   90.00
_cell.angle_gamma   90.00
#
_symmetry.space_group_name_H-M   'P 1'
#
loop_
_entity.id
_entity.type
_entity.pdbx_description
1 polymer ?
#
loop_
_entity_poly.entity_id
_entity_poly.type
_entity_poly.pdbx_seq_one_letter_code
_entity_poly.pdbx_strand_id
1 'polypeptide(L)'
;MKKAVQLFVTALLVTCVVFVFAGCIDNKEKTYVEQYTQITADLNDEIGNISNLDTSTVEGFQEFLDMIDSIDEQIHKLADLDPPEKFQEAQECYRTASKGITEANEIFQSLDPEAVLSGDENAYSQYVDALNKYMEACDELQKGDDAINAANK
;
A
#
# COMPACT_ATOMS: atom_id res chain seq x y z
N MET A 1 8.29 -16.36 21.50
CA MET A 1 7.58 -15.11 21.12
C MET A 1 8.30 -14.35 20.01
N LYS A 2 9.65 -14.27 19.98
CA LYS A 2 10.44 -13.58 18.93
C LYS A 2 10.18 -14.02 17.46
N LYS A 3 9.72 -15.26 17.22
CA LYS A 3 9.48 -15.80 15.86
C LYS A 3 8.06 -15.57 15.31
N ALA A 4 7.10 -15.14 16.14
CA ALA A 4 5.71 -15.01 15.70
C ALA A 4 5.45 -13.67 14.99
N VAL A 5 6.20 -12.62 15.36
CA VAL A 5 6.16 -11.30 14.72
C VAL A 5 6.72 -11.35 13.29
N GLN A 6 7.66 -12.28 13.05
CA GLN A 6 8.42 -12.44 11.81
C GLN A 6 7.61 -13.00 10.63
N LEU A 7 6.38 -13.50 10.85
CA LEU A 7 5.59 -14.22 9.84
C LEU A 7 4.33 -13.48 9.36
N PHE A 8 3.92 -12.40 10.05
CA PHE A 8 2.68 -11.70 9.71
C PHE A 8 2.87 -10.56 8.71
N VAL A 9 4.00 -9.86 8.73
CA VAL A 9 4.26 -8.67 7.88
C VAL A 9 4.38 -9.04 6.41
N THR A 10 5.11 -10.12 6.12
CA THR A 10 5.40 -10.58 4.76
C THR A 10 4.20 -11.21 4.05
N ALA A 11 3.31 -11.86 4.81
CA ALA A 11 2.19 -12.61 4.24
C ALA A 11 0.97 -11.73 3.94
N LEU A 12 0.84 -10.58 4.62
CA LEU A 12 -0.37 -9.77 4.52
C LEU A 12 -0.34 -8.79 3.33
N LEU A 13 0.85 -8.30 2.98
CA LEU A 13 1.06 -7.27 1.96
C LEU A 13 0.88 -7.77 0.51
N VAL A 14 1.17 -9.05 0.23
CA VAL A 14 1.31 -9.58 -1.13
C VAL A 14 -0.03 -9.85 -1.86
N THR A 15 -1.17 -9.67 -1.19
CA THR A 15 -2.46 -10.15 -1.74
C THR A 15 -3.19 -9.17 -2.67
N CYS A 16 -2.70 -7.94 -2.85
CA CYS A 16 -3.61 -6.83 -3.21
C CYS A 16 -3.95 -6.61 -4.69
N VAL A 17 -3.17 -6.96 -5.73
CA VAL A 17 -3.51 -6.43 -7.07
C VAL A 17 -3.18 -7.36 -8.24
N VAL A 18 -4.21 -7.91 -8.91
CA VAL A 18 -4.08 -8.54 -10.24
C VAL A 18 -5.24 -8.10 -11.14
N PHE A 19 -4.95 -7.42 -12.26
CA PHE A 19 -5.98 -6.91 -13.19
C PHE A 19 -5.68 -7.23 -14.67
N VAL A 20 -6.73 -7.56 -15.42
CA VAL A 20 -6.74 -7.71 -16.89
C VAL A 20 -7.93 -6.95 -17.46
N PHE A 21 -7.68 -5.96 -18.32
CA PHE A 21 -8.72 -5.22 -19.04
C PHE A 21 -8.91 -5.74 -20.47
N ALA A 22 -10.17 -5.96 -20.88
CA ALA A 22 -10.55 -6.21 -22.27
C ALA A 22 -11.86 -5.48 -22.61
N GLY A 23 -11.78 -4.31 -23.24
CA GLY A 23 -12.93 -3.53 -23.71
C GLY A 23 -12.54 -2.44 -24.71
N CYS A 24 -13.51 -1.90 -25.47
CA CYS A 24 -13.32 -0.72 -26.32
C CYS A 24 -13.29 0.54 -25.44
N ILE A 25 -12.16 1.23 -25.40
CA ILE A 25 -11.86 2.31 -24.46
C ILE A 25 -11.72 3.64 -25.23
N ASP A 26 -12.28 4.74 -24.73
CA ASP A 26 -12.05 6.08 -25.30
C ASP A 26 -10.65 6.63 -24.95
N ASN A 27 -10.19 7.72 -25.57
CA ASN A 27 -8.81 8.21 -25.31
C ASN A 27 -8.54 8.66 -23.87
N LYS A 28 -9.52 9.21 -23.15
CA LYS A 28 -9.36 9.64 -21.74
C LYS A 28 -9.32 8.41 -20.84
N GLU A 29 -10.25 7.50 -21.03
CA GLU A 29 -10.28 6.22 -20.33
C GLU A 29 -9.01 5.40 -20.59
N LYS A 30 -8.48 5.43 -21.82
CA LYS A 30 -7.26 4.71 -22.18
C LYS A 30 -6.06 5.27 -21.43
N THR A 31 -5.91 6.59 -21.42
CA THR A 31 -4.83 7.26 -20.70
C THR A 31 -4.90 6.96 -19.21
N TYR A 32 -6.10 7.03 -18.62
CA TYR A 32 -6.31 6.69 -17.21
C TYR A 32 -5.95 5.24 -16.92
N VAL A 33 -6.44 4.28 -17.71
CA VAL A 33 -6.16 2.85 -17.52
C VAL A 33 -4.67 2.56 -17.69
N GLU A 34 -3.99 3.18 -18.66
CA GLU A 34 -2.53 3.03 -18.83
C GLU A 34 -1.75 3.55 -17.62
N GLN A 35 -2.09 4.73 -17.09
CA GLN A 35 -1.46 5.30 -15.90
C GLN A 35 -1.73 4.46 -14.65
N TYR A 36 -2.99 4.10 -14.43
CA TYR A 36 -3.42 3.19 -13.37
C TYR A 36 -2.65 1.86 -13.42
N THR A 37 -2.54 1.24 -14.60
CA THR A 37 -1.85 -0.05 -14.78
C THR A 37 -0.37 0.07 -14.47
N GLN A 38 0.29 1.15 -14.89
CA GLN A 38 1.71 1.37 -14.58
C GLN A 38 1.94 1.56 -13.08
N ILE A 39 1.17 2.43 -12.43
CA ILE A 39 1.32 2.74 -11.00
C ILE A 39 1.06 1.48 -10.15
N THR A 40 0.01 0.71 -10.49
CA THR A 40 -0.30 -0.53 -9.77
C THR A 40 0.74 -1.63 -10.00
N ALA A 41 1.38 -1.69 -11.17
CA ALA A 41 2.51 -2.58 -11.40
C ALA A 41 3.72 -2.20 -10.54
N ASP A 42 4.08 -0.90 -10.51
CA ASP A 42 5.18 -0.40 -9.69
C ASP A 42 4.92 -0.65 -8.19
N LEU A 43 3.69 -0.38 -7.73
CA LEU A 43 3.26 -0.65 -6.35
C LEU A 43 3.35 -2.14 -5.99
N ASN A 44 2.93 -3.04 -6.89
CA ASN A 44 3.04 -4.48 -6.69
C ASN A 44 4.49 -4.95 -6.60
N ASP A 45 5.38 -4.38 -7.42
CA ASP A 45 6.81 -4.70 -7.36
C ASP A 45 7.41 -4.26 -6.02
N GLU A 46 7.07 -3.05 -5.55
CA GLU A 46 7.52 -2.54 -4.23
C GLU A 46 7.01 -3.40 -3.07
N ILE A 47 5.71 -3.72 -3.05
CA ILE A 47 5.10 -4.61 -2.05
C ILE A 47 5.73 -6.00 -2.10
N GLY A 48 5.96 -6.55 -3.30
CA GLY A 48 6.60 -7.85 -3.50
C GLY A 48 8.01 -7.89 -2.90
N ASN A 49 8.75 -6.78 -2.97
CA ASN A 49 10.10 -6.67 -2.45
C ASN A 49 10.17 -6.67 -0.92
N ILE A 50 9.13 -6.21 -0.22
CA ILE A 50 9.06 -6.27 1.26
C ILE A 50 9.24 -7.70 1.76
N SER A 51 8.78 -8.69 1.00
CA SER A 51 8.89 -10.10 1.38
C SER A 51 10.32 -10.63 1.47
N ASN A 52 11.28 -9.94 0.85
CA ASN A 52 12.69 -10.32 0.83
C ASN A 52 13.49 -9.69 1.97
N LEU A 53 12.90 -8.80 2.77
CA LEU A 53 13.58 -8.09 3.84
C LEU A 53 13.70 -8.94 5.12
N ASP A 54 14.87 -8.91 5.75
CA ASP A 54 15.04 -9.40 7.12
C ASP A 54 14.77 -8.29 8.14
N THR A 55 13.48 -8.05 8.39
CA THR A 55 13.00 -7.04 9.35
C THR A 55 13.31 -7.39 10.82
N SER A 56 14.05 -8.46 11.10
CA SER A 56 14.57 -8.75 12.45
C SER A 56 15.89 -8.04 12.76
N THR A 57 16.49 -7.40 11.75
CA THR A 57 17.69 -6.57 11.88
C THR A 57 17.32 -5.09 11.79
N VAL A 58 18.14 -4.23 12.39
CA VAL A 58 17.96 -2.77 12.31
C VAL A 58 18.00 -2.30 10.85
N GLU A 59 18.96 -2.83 10.08
CA GLU A 59 19.12 -2.52 8.65
C GLU A 59 17.89 -2.95 7.83
N GLY A 60 17.44 -4.21 7.96
CA GLY A 60 16.26 -4.67 7.24
C GLY A 60 14.95 -4.02 7.70
N PHE A 61 14.86 -3.57 8.96
CA PHE A 61 13.73 -2.77 9.41
C PHE A 61 13.77 -1.35 8.82
N GLN A 62 14.96 -0.73 8.72
CA GLN A 62 15.11 0.56 8.06
C GLN A 62 14.76 0.47 6.58
N GLU A 63 15.23 -0.58 5.88
CA GLU A 63 14.84 -0.84 4.49
C GLU A 63 13.34 -1.03 4.34
N PHE A 64 12.67 -1.63 5.34
CA PHE A 64 11.22 -1.72 5.36
C PHE A 64 10.57 -0.35 5.46
N LEU A 65 11.03 0.54 6.36
CA LEU A 65 10.51 1.90 6.47
C LEU A 65 10.71 2.70 5.18
N ASP A 66 11.85 2.55 4.53
CA ASP A 66 12.14 3.19 3.24
C ASP A 66 11.20 2.67 2.12
N MET A 67 10.85 1.38 2.14
CA MET A 67 9.86 0.82 1.21
C MET A 67 8.43 1.33 1.49
N ILE A 68 8.05 1.53 2.76
CA ILE A 68 6.75 2.12 3.10
C ILE A 68 6.64 3.54 2.57
N ASP A 69 7.73 4.33 2.62
CA ASP A 69 7.77 5.67 2.05
C ASP A 69 7.57 5.65 0.52
N SER A 70 8.24 4.71 -0.16
CA SER A 70 8.05 4.50 -1.60
C SER A 70 6.59 4.13 -1.94
N ILE A 71 5.97 3.25 -1.14
CA ILE A 71 4.57 2.84 -1.34
C ILE A 71 3.60 4.01 -1.13
N ASP A 72 3.83 4.84 -0.11
CA ASP A 72 3.07 6.08 0.15
C ASP A 72 3.11 6.99 -1.10
N GLU A 73 4.29 7.18 -1.70
CA GLU A 73 4.43 7.94 -2.94
C GLU A 73 3.63 7.35 -4.11
N GLN A 74 3.63 6.02 -4.30
CA GLN A 74 2.86 5.39 -5.39
C GLN A 74 1.36 5.52 -5.18
N ILE A 75 0.88 5.37 -3.94
CA ILE A 75 -0.54 5.52 -3.62
C ILE A 75 -0.98 6.98 -3.79
N HIS A 76 -0.13 7.96 -3.49
CA HIS A 76 -0.40 9.36 -3.83
C HIS A 76 -0.56 9.58 -5.34
N LYS A 77 0.35 9.02 -6.16
CA LYS A 77 0.22 9.10 -7.62
C LYS A 77 -1.10 8.49 -8.12
N LEU A 78 -1.51 7.38 -7.53
CA LEU A 78 -2.79 6.72 -7.83
C LEU A 78 -3.98 7.62 -7.47
N ALA A 79 -3.96 8.24 -6.29
CA ALA A 79 -5.00 9.14 -5.78
C ALA A 79 -5.12 10.47 -6.54
N ASP A 80 -4.04 10.90 -7.19
CA ASP A 80 -3.94 12.13 -7.98
C ASP A 80 -4.38 11.97 -9.44
N LEU A 81 -4.66 10.74 -9.90
CA LEU A 81 -5.21 10.51 -11.24
C LEU A 81 -6.54 11.25 -11.43
N ASP A 82 -6.78 11.71 -12.67
CA ASP A 82 -8.06 12.28 -13.09
C ASP A 82 -8.90 11.23 -13.83
N PRO A 83 -9.78 10.50 -13.13
CA PRO A 83 -10.59 9.46 -13.74
C PRO A 83 -11.71 10.03 -14.64
N PRO A 84 -12.10 9.30 -15.69
CA PRO A 84 -13.44 9.34 -16.26
C PRO A 84 -14.54 9.22 -15.19
N GLU A 85 -15.73 9.76 -15.47
CA GLU A 85 -16.86 9.75 -14.52
C GLU A 85 -17.20 8.36 -13.98
N LYS A 86 -17.13 7.33 -14.84
CA LYS A 86 -17.41 5.94 -14.46
C LYS A 86 -16.44 5.34 -13.44
N PHE A 87 -15.27 5.94 -13.23
CA PHE A 87 -14.25 5.48 -12.27
C PHE A 87 -14.13 6.41 -11.05
N GLN A 88 -15.06 7.35 -10.85
CA GLN A 88 -15.00 8.28 -9.71
C GLN A 88 -15.12 7.57 -8.36
N GLU A 89 -15.96 6.54 -8.26
CA GLU A 89 -16.09 5.73 -7.03
C GLU A 89 -14.75 5.08 -6.65
N ALA A 90 -14.05 4.49 -7.64
CA ALA A 90 -12.72 3.94 -7.42
C ALA A 90 -11.72 5.00 -6.93
N GLN A 91 -11.77 6.19 -7.52
CA GLN A 91 -10.88 7.28 -7.15
C GLN A 91 -11.12 7.83 -5.74
N GLU A 92 -12.36 7.82 -5.26
CA GLU A 92 -12.67 8.17 -3.87
C GLU A 92 -12.03 7.18 -2.88
N CYS A 93 -12.06 5.88 -3.20
CA CYS A 93 -11.36 4.85 -2.44
C CYS A 93 -9.83 5.09 -2.45
N TYR A 94 -9.21 5.33 -3.61
CA TYR A 94 -7.76 5.59 -3.68
C TYR A 94 -7.34 6.84 -2.92
N ARG A 95 -8.16 7.92 -2.92
CA ARG A 95 -7.90 9.11 -2.09
C ARG A 95 -8.05 8.85 -0.60
N THR A 96 -8.92 7.93 -0.22
CA THR A 96 -9.08 7.53 1.19
C THR A 96 -7.90 6.67 1.63
N ALA A 97 -7.51 5.69 0.82
CA ALA A 97 -6.30 4.90 1.01
C ALA A 97 -5.06 5.80 1.14
N SER A 98 -4.91 6.79 0.25
CA SER A 98 -3.82 7.75 0.28
C SER A 98 -3.72 8.52 1.59
N LYS A 99 -4.84 8.89 2.23
CA LYS A 99 -4.78 9.53 3.55
C LYS A 99 -4.35 8.56 4.64
N GLY A 100 -4.93 7.36 4.63
CA GLY A 100 -4.64 6.33 5.64
C GLY A 100 -3.18 5.86 5.59
N ILE A 101 -2.62 5.73 4.38
CA ILE A 101 -1.22 5.33 4.22
C ILE A 101 -0.25 6.43 4.68
N THR A 102 -0.54 7.71 4.42
CA THR A 102 0.27 8.82 4.94
C THR A 102 0.26 8.83 6.47
N GLU A 103 -0.91 8.66 7.10
CA GLU A 103 -1.01 8.57 8.56
C GLU A 103 -0.23 7.37 9.13
N ALA A 104 -0.23 6.23 8.43
CA ALA A 104 0.58 5.08 8.81
C ALA A 104 2.09 5.37 8.66
N ASN A 105 2.50 5.96 7.52
CA ASN A 105 3.89 6.29 7.21
C ASN A 105 4.45 7.28 8.24
N GLU A 106 3.70 8.33 8.60
CA GLU A 106 4.11 9.27 9.65
C GLU A 106 4.44 8.59 10.98
N ILE A 107 3.65 7.56 11.36
CA ILE A 107 3.93 6.78 12.57
C ILE A 107 5.19 5.92 12.35
N PHE A 108 5.28 5.21 11.22
CA PHE A 108 6.43 4.38 10.88
C PHE A 108 7.75 5.17 10.91
N GLN A 109 7.80 6.35 10.29
CA GLN A 109 8.98 7.23 10.27
C GLN A 109 9.34 7.80 11.64
N SER A 110 8.41 7.79 12.61
CA SER A 110 8.67 8.21 13.98
C SER A 110 9.27 7.11 14.87
N LEU A 111 9.30 5.86 14.40
CA LEU A 111 9.78 4.72 15.19
C LEU A 111 11.30 4.69 15.27
N ASP A 112 11.81 4.32 16.44
CA ASP A 112 13.19 3.89 16.62
C ASP A 112 13.29 2.38 16.34
N PRO A 113 13.98 1.94 15.27
CA PRO A 113 14.12 0.52 14.94
C PRO A 113 14.70 -0.32 16.09
N GLU A 114 15.66 0.20 16.85
CA GLU A 114 16.26 -0.54 17.96
C GLU A 114 15.25 -0.74 19.10
N ALA A 115 14.45 0.29 19.39
CA ALA A 115 13.39 0.21 20.38
C ALA A 115 12.33 -0.84 20.00
N VAL A 116 11.86 -0.83 18.74
CA VAL A 116 10.89 -1.82 18.22
C VAL A 116 11.46 -3.24 18.30
N LEU A 117 12.69 -3.46 17.84
CA LEU A 117 13.33 -4.79 17.80
C LEU A 117 13.70 -5.32 19.19
N SER A 118 14.01 -4.44 20.14
CA SER A 118 14.23 -4.81 21.54
C SER A 118 12.94 -5.20 22.27
N GLY A 119 11.78 -4.86 21.71
CA GLY A 119 10.47 -5.13 22.27
C GLY A 119 10.04 -4.09 23.31
N ASP A 120 10.49 -2.84 23.17
CA ASP A 120 9.95 -1.73 23.95
C ASP A 120 8.43 -1.65 23.75
N GLU A 121 7.67 -1.64 24.85
CA GLU A 121 6.20 -1.75 24.78
C GLU A 121 5.56 -0.57 24.04
N ASN A 122 6.11 0.64 24.19
CA ASN A 122 5.57 1.83 23.56
C ASN A 122 5.88 1.83 22.05
N ALA A 123 7.16 1.62 21.68
CA ALA A 123 7.56 1.56 20.29
C ALA A 123 6.85 0.42 19.53
N TYR A 124 6.72 -0.76 20.16
CA TYR A 124 5.99 -1.88 19.58
C TYR A 124 4.49 -1.59 19.42
N SER A 125 3.87 -0.92 20.39
CA SER A 125 2.46 -0.52 20.29
C SER A 125 2.23 0.47 19.14
N GLN A 126 3.13 1.43 18.95
CA GLN A 126 3.06 2.38 17.82
C GLN A 126 3.26 1.67 16.48
N TYR A 127 4.21 0.74 16.41
CA TYR A 127 4.41 -0.10 15.23
C TYR A 127 3.16 -0.91 14.85
N VAL A 128 2.48 -1.52 15.83
CA VAL A 128 1.23 -2.24 15.59
C VAL A 128 0.10 -1.31 15.13
N ASP A 129 0.02 -0.10 15.70
CA ASP A 129 -0.97 0.89 15.26
C ASP A 129 -0.74 1.36 13.82
N ALA A 130 0.52 1.59 13.44
CA ALA A 130 0.91 1.91 12.06
C ALA A 130 0.54 0.78 11.09
N LEU A 131 0.82 -0.48 11.46
CA LEU A 131 0.40 -1.65 10.67
C LEU A 131 -1.12 -1.72 10.50
N ASN A 132 -1.90 -1.44 11.55
CA ASN A 132 -3.36 -1.45 11.45
C ASN A 132 -3.87 -0.40 10.47
N LYS A 133 -3.35 0.83 10.53
CA LYS A 133 -3.70 1.89 9.57
C LYS A 133 -3.30 1.54 8.15
N TYR A 134 -2.12 0.96 7.99
CA TYR A 134 -1.66 0.46 6.70
C TYR A 134 -2.65 -0.58 6.13
N MET A 135 -3.10 -1.54 6.95
CA MET A 135 -4.11 -2.54 6.52
C MET A 135 -5.43 -1.90 6.12
N GLU A 136 -5.93 -0.93 6.89
CA GLU A 136 -7.15 -0.20 6.56
C GLU A 136 -7.02 0.55 5.22
N ALA A 137 -5.85 1.13 4.93
CA ALA A 137 -5.55 1.74 3.64
C ALA A 137 -5.55 0.70 2.51
N CYS A 138 -4.98 -0.49 2.72
CA CYS A 138 -5.04 -1.59 1.75
C CYS A 138 -6.47 -2.06 1.47
N ASP A 139 -7.33 -2.12 2.48
CA ASP A 139 -8.74 -2.45 2.29
C ASP A 139 -9.45 -1.41 1.40
N GLU A 140 -9.12 -0.13 1.54
CA GLU A 140 -9.61 0.92 0.64
C GLU A 140 -9.05 0.81 -0.78
N LEU A 141 -7.76 0.46 -0.95
CA LEU A 141 -7.20 0.16 -2.29
C LEU A 141 -7.99 -0.97 -2.97
N GLN A 142 -8.25 -2.07 -2.24
CA GLN A 142 -9.01 -3.20 -2.76
C GLN A 142 -10.44 -2.82 -3.17
N LYS A 143 -11.11 -1.95 -2.41
CA LYS A 143 -12.44 -1.43 -2.77
C LYS A 143 -12.39 -0.61 -4.06
N GLY A 144 -11.38 0.23 -4.23
CA GLY A 144 -11.20 1.01 -5.46
C GLY A 144 -11.02 0.10 -6.68
N ASP A 145 -10.20 -0.93 -6.50
CA ASP A 145 -9.92 -2.00 -7.45
C ASP A 145 -11.19 -2.80 -7.84
N ASP A 146 -12.03 -3.14 -6.86
CA ASP A 146 -13.33 -3.77 -7.10
C ASP A 146 -14.30 -2.84 -7.85
N ALA A 147 -14.28 -1.54 -7.56
CA ALA A 147 -15.09 -0.53 -8.24
C ALA A 147 -14.65 -0.34 -9.71
N ILE A 148 -13.34 -0.32 -9.99
CA ILE A 148 -12.80 -0.37 -11.36
C ILE A 148 -13.35 -1.60 -12.09
N ASN A 149 -13.26 -2.79 -11.49
CA ASN A 149 -13.77 -4.03 -12.09
C ASN A 149 -15.27 -3.98 -12.36
N ALA A 150 -16.05 -3.41 -11.44
CA ALA A 150 -17.50 -3.28 -11.58
C ALA A 150 -17.87 -2.33 -12.72
N ALA A 151 -17.17 -1.21 -12.87
CA ALA A 151 -17.40 -0.22 -13.92
C ALA A 151 -17.06 -0.72 -15.34
N ASN A 152 -16.32 -1.82 -15.47
CA ASN A 152 -15.95 -2.43 -16.75
C ASN A 152 -16.78 -3.67 -17.13
N LYS A 153 -17.74 -4.09 -16.29
CA LYS A 153 -18.68 -5.19 -16.57
C LYS A 153 -19.96 -4.67 -17.25
#